data_AF-A0A963EBP4-F1
#
_entry.id   AF-A0A963EBP4-F1
#
_cell.length_a   1.000
_cell.length_b   1.000
_cell.length_c   1.000
_cell.angle_alpha   90.00
_cell.angle_beta   90.00
_cell.angle_gamma   90.00
#
_symmetry.space_group_name_H-M   'P 1'
#
loop_
_entity.id
_entity.type
_entity.pdbx_description
1 polymer ?
#
loop_
_entity_poly.entity_id
_entity_poly.type
_entity_poly.pdbx_seq_one_letter_code
_entity_poly.pdbx_strand_id
1 'polypeptide(L)' 'TPAGRIHWAGTETSNKWHGSIEGAMLSGVRSAKEVVERFDSEG' A
#
# COMPACT_ATOMS: atom_id res chain seq x y z
N THR A 1 -2.39 -6.66 -5.14
CA THR A 1 -2.67 -7.37 -3.87
C THR A 1 -1.34 -7.81 -3.26
N PRO A 2 -1.20 -7.83 -1.92
CA PRO A 2 0.04 -8.29 -1.26
C PRO A 2 0.35 -9.76 -1.56
N ALA A 3 1.64 -10.12 -1.52
CA ALA A 3 2.12 -11.49 -1.70
C ALA A 3 2.98 -11.90 -0.49
N GLY A 4 2.40 -12.71 0.41
CA GLY A 4 3.06 -13.05 1.68
C GLY A 4 3.35 -11.79 2.51
N ARG A 5 4.64 -11.53 2.79
CA ARG A 5 5.12 -10.33 3.50
C ARG A 5 5.52 -9.18 2.57
N ILE A 6 5.27 -9.31 1.27
CA ILE A 6 5.60 -8.29 0.26
C ILE A 6 4.36 -7.45 -0.03
N HIS A 7 4.49 -6.15 0.20
CA HIS A 7 3.46 -5.14 -0.07
C HIS A 7 3.95 -4.18 -1.15
N TRP A 8 3.06 -3.81 -2.06
CA TRP A 8 3.37 -2.95 -3.21
C TRP A 8 2.83 -1.56 -2.97
N ALA A 9 3.56 -0.52 -3.34
CA ALA A 9 3.11 0.88 -3.39
C ALA A 9 3.58 1.52 -4.70
N GLY A 10 3.07 2.69 -5.04
CA GLY A 10 3.38 3.40 -6.28
C GLY A 10 2.11 3.90 -6.97
N THR A 11 2.26 4.91 -7.82
CA THR A 11 1.13 5.55 -8.52
C THR A 11 0.31 4.53 -9.34
N GLU A 12 0.99 3.52 -9.85
CA GLU A 12 0.53 2.37 -10.62
C GLU A 12 -0.35 1.41 -9.80
N THR A 13 -0.29 1.53 -8.47
CA THR A 13 -1.10 0.77 -7.52
C THR A 13 -2.20 1.62 -6.87
N SER A 14 -2.30 2.89 -7.26
CA SER A 14 -3.32 3.79 -6.72
C SER A 14 -4.67 3.57 -7.39
N ASN A 15 -5.71 3.33 -6.57
CA ASN A 15 -7.08 3.19 -7.03
C ASN A 15 -7.68 4.49 -7.62
N LYS A 16 -7.04 5.65 -7.38
CA LYS A 16 -7.42 6.97 -7.91
C LYS A 16 -6.16 7.76 -8.30
N TRP A 17 -6.18 8.46 -9.43
CA TRP A 17 -5.10 9.35 -9.89
C TRP A 17 -3.76 8.67 -10.23
N HIS A 18 -3.82 7.68 -11.12
CA HIS A 18 -2.62 7.05 -11.71
C HIS A 18 -1.65 8.09 -12.29
N GLY A 19 -0.34 7.89 -12.08
CA GLY A 19 0.72 8.77 -12.59
C GLY A 19 0.86 10.12 -11.87
N SER A 20 0.10 10.36 -10.79
CA SER A 20 0.18 11.59 -10.00
C SER A 20 0.89 11.37 -8.65
N ILE A 21 1.46 12.44 -8.09
CA ILE A 21 2.07 12.43 -6.75
C ILE A 21 1.05 12.01 -5.68
N GLU A 22 -0.20 12.47 -5.78
CA GLU A 22 -1.30 12.07 -4.89
C GLU A 22 -1.54 10.55 -4.94
N GLY A 23 -1.48 9.95 -6.12
CA GLY A 23 -1.56 8.50 -6.28
C GLY A 23 -0.42 7.76 -5.58
N ALA A 24 0.81 8.27 -5.67
CA ALA A 24 1.96 7.70 -4.95
C ALA A 24 1.75 7.79 -3.43
N MET A 25 1.32 8.95 -2.93
CA MET A 25 1.10 9.16 -1.50
C MET A 25 -0.01 8.24 -0.96
N LEU A 26 -1.17 8.20 -1.62
CA LEU A 26 -2.31 7.38 -1.20
C LEU A 26 -1.97 5.88 -1.23
N SER A 27 -1.28 5.41 -2.27
CA SER A 27 -0.85 4.02 -2.34
C SER A 27 0.14 3.66 -1.23
N GLY A 28 1.06 4.56 -0.87
CA GLY A 28 2.01 4.37 0.22
C GLY A 28 1.34 4.27 1.59
N VAL A 29 0.38 5.16 1.89
CA VAL A 29 -0.39 5.13 3.15
C VAL A 29 -1.14 3.81 3.29
N ARG A 30 -1.77 3.32 2.21
CA ARG A 30 -2.43 2.01 2.21
C ARG A 30 -1.44 0.89 2.53
N SER A 31 -0.30 0.84 1.84
CA SER A 31 0.68 -0.24 2.02
C SER A 31 1.25 -0.26 3.44
N ALA A 32 1.49 0.90 4.04
CA ALA A 32 1.90 0.99 5.44
C ALA A 32 0.84 0.41 6.39
N LYS A 33 -0.44 0.73 6.16
CA LYS A 33 -1.56 0.19 6.96
C LYS A 33 -1.64 -1.34 6.85
N GLU A 34 -1.53 -1.88 5.64
CA GLU A 34 -1.55 -3.34 5.42
C GLU A 34 -0.41 -4.07 6.15
N VAL A 35 0.77 -3.44 6.24
CA VAL A 35 1.92 -3.97 6.98
C VAL A 35 1.63 -3.99 8.48
N VAL A 36 1.12 -2.89 9.04
CA VAL A 36 0.78 -2.79 10.47
C VAL A 36 -0.31 -3.80 10.84
N GLU A 37 -1.40 -3.86 10.08
CA GLU A 37 -2.49 -4.82 10.31
C GLU A 37 -1.99 -6.27 10.31
N ARG A 38 -1.04 -6.58 9.41
CA ARG A 38 -0.41 -7.90 9.39
C ARG A 38 0.39 -8.16 10.66
N PHE A 39 1.23 -7.22 11.09
CA PHE A 39 2.01 -7.37 12.32
C PHE A 39 1.12 -7.55 13.55
N ASP A 40 0.03 -6.79 13.66
CA ASP A 40 -0.92 -6.90 14.76
C ASP A 40 -1.67 -8.24 14.75
N SER A 41 -1.96 -8.79 13.57
CA SER A 41 -2.63 -10.10 13.43
C SER A 41 -1.72 -11.31 13.68
N GLU A 42 -0.40 -11.12 13.70
CA GLU A 42 0.59 -12.16 13.97
C GLU A 42 1.04 -12.19 15.45
N GLY A 43 0.54 -11.26 16.27
CA GLY A 43 0.84 -11.11 17.71
C GLY A 43 -0.15 -11.79 18.65
#